data_AF-A0A2M7PKD8-F1
#
_entry.id   AF-A0A2M7PKD8-F1
#
_cell.length_a   1.000
_cell.length_b   1.000
_cell.length_c   1.000
_cell.angle_alpha   90.00
_cell.angle_beta   90.00
_cell.angle_gamma   90.00
#
_symmetry.space_group_name_H-M   'P 1'
#
loop_
_entity.id
_entity.type
_entity.pdbx_description
1 polymer ?
#
loop_
_entity_poly.entity_id
_entity_poly.type
_entity_poly.pdbx_seq_one_letter_code
_entity_poly.pdbx_strand_id
1 'polypeptide(L)'
;HAHEYFTGEEIWEQCSGDVDVFLDFPGTAGAFVGCTKALKKHKPSIRCYIVEPETAAYLAGKPITRSNHKIQGGGYSMDLPFLERELVSDYLSVSDHESIDAARNLAKREGIFAGFSSGANVAAALKLLSGVEKNSSIALLINDSGLKYLSTDLYAF
;
A
#
# COMPACT_ATOMS: atom_id res chain seq x y z
N HIS A 1 8.97 -10.70 10.55
CA HIS A 1 9.17 -10.52 12.00
C HIS A 1 9.22 -9.05 12.43
N ALA A 2 10.03 -8.16 11.85
CA ALA A 2 10.09 -6.75 12.30
C ALA A 2 8.71 -6.04 12.30
N HIS A 3 7.97 -6.08 11.19
CA HIS A 3 6.66 -5.43 11.10
C HIS A 3 5.55 -6.12 11.91
N GLU A 4 5.74 -7.39 12.26
CA GLU A 4 4.80 -8.12 13.12
C GLU A 4 4.98 -7.76 14.58
N TYR A 5 6.22 -7.60 15.04
CA TYR A 5 6.52 -7.31 16.45
C TYR A 5 6.50 -5.82 16.78
N PHE A 6 6.60 -4.95 15.77
CA PHE A 6 6.67 -3.51 15.97
C PHE A 6 5.60 -2.79 15.15
N THR A 7 5.81 -2.59 13.84
CA THR A 7 4.95 -1.72 13.01
C THR A 7 3.45 -2.00 13.15
N GLY A 8 3.03 -3.26 13.10
CA GLY A 8 1.61 -3.61 13.21
C GLY A 8 1.03 -3.45 14.62
N GLU A 9 1.84 -3.67 15.67
CA GLU A 9 1.44 -3.41 17.06
C GLU A 9 1.36 -1.89 17.31
N GLU A 10 2.31 -1.12 16.79
CA GLU A 10 2.30 0.36 16.84
C GLU A 10 1.05 0.94 16.16
N ILE A 11 0.68 0.45 14.97
CA ILE A 11 -0.56 0.85 14.30
C ILE A 11 -1.77 0.58 15.19
N TRP A 12 -1.86 -0.62 15.77
CA TRP A 12 -3.00 -1.00 16.61
C TRP A 12 -3.14 -0.10 17.84
N GLU A 13 -2.03 0.12 18.55
CA GLU A 13 -1.98 0.97 19.75
C GLU A 13 -2.31 2.43 19.42
N GLN A 14 -1.68 3.00 18.39
CA GLN A 14 -1.84 4.40 18.03
C GLN A 14 -3.24 4.71 17.47
N CYS A 15 -3.87 3.74 16.80
CA CYS A 15 -5.26 3.85 16.35
C CYS A 15 -6.27 3.51 17.46
N SER A 16 -5.84 3.16 18.68
CA SER A 16 -6.74 2.73 19.76
C SER A 16 -7.70 1.61 19.34
N GLY A 17 -7.24 0.71 18.46
CA GLY A 17 -8.03 -0.38 17.88
C GLY A 17 -9.00 0.02 16.76
N ASP A 18 -9.07 1.30 16.36
CA ASP A 18 -9.90 1.78 15.26
C ASP A 18 -9.24 1.55 13.89
N VAL A 19 -9.12 0.27 13.52
CA VAL A 19 -8.65 -0.16 12.20
C VAL A 19 -9.60 -1.24 11.69
N ASP A 20 -10.16 -1.03 10.51
CA ASP A 20 -10.98 -2.02 9.79
C ASP A 20 -10.23 -2.63 8.62
N VAL A 21 -9.35 -1.84 8.00
CA VAL A 21 -8.67 -2.19 6.77
C VAL A 21 -7.19 -1.86 6.89
N PHE A 22 -6.35 -2.75 6.37
CA PHE A 22 -4.94 -2.48 6.12
C PHE A 22 -4.61 -2.72 4.64
N LEU A 23 -3.75 -1.90 4.06
CA LEU A 23 -3.27 -2.11 2.70
C LEU A 23 -1.81 -1.73 2.54
N ASP A 24 -1.15 -2.37 1.59
CA ASP A 24 0.24 -2.07 1.23
C ASP A 24 0.52 -2.36 -0.25
N PHE A 25 1.46 -1.63 -0.83
CA PHE A 25 2.04 -1.83 -2.14
C PHE A 25 3.34 -2.61 -1.95
N PRO A 26 3.32 -3.95 -2.08
CA PRO A 26 4.39 -4.75 -1.54
C PRO A 26 5.60 -4.82 -2.46
N GLY A 27 6.77 -4.65 -1.85
CA GLY A 27 8.06 -5.06 -2.41
C GLY A 27 8.34 -6.53 -2.12
N THR A 28 8.91 -6.83 -0.95
CA THR A 28 9.14 -8.22 -0.51
C THR A 28 7.92 -8.87 0.16
N ALA A 29 6.85 -8.09 0.38
CA ALA A 29 5.67 -8.39 1.20
C ALA A 29 5.92 -8.48 2.73
N GLY A 30 7.14 -8.19 3.22
CA GLY A 30 7.44 -8.27 4.65
C GLY A 30 6.61 -7.32 5.53
N ALA A 31 6.36 -6.10 5.04
CA ALA A 31 5.51 -5.11 5.73
C ALA A 31 4.04 -5.55 5.73
N PHE A 32 3.52 -5.90 4.55
CA PHE A 32 2.17 -6.43 4.40
C PHE A 32 1.87 -7.59 5.36
N VAL A 33 2.67 -8.66 5.29
CA VAL A 33 2.44 -9.87 6.09
C VAL A 33 2.63 -9.62 7.58
N GLY A 34 3.69 -8.89 7.96
CA GLY A 34 3.95 -8.61 9.37
C GLY A 34 2.83 -7.78 10.01
N CYS A 35 2.43 -6.68 9.39
CA CYS A 35 1.34 -5.85 9.90
C CYS A 35 0.02 -6.61 9.91
N THR A 36 -0.27 -7.40 8.86
CA THR A 36 -1.49 -8.20 8.79
C THR A 36 -1.58 -9.20 9.94
N LYS A 37 -0.49 -9.91 10.26
CA LYS A 37 -0.45 -10.87 11.39
C LYS A 37 -0.70 -10.19 12.72
N ALA A 38 -0.02 -9.07 12.98
CA ALA A 38 -0.18 -8.29 14.21
C ALA A 38 -1.62 -7.77 14.35
N LEU A 39 -2.17 -7.14 13.30
CA LEU A 39 -3.52 -6.60 13.32
C LEU A 39 -4.58 -7.69 13.47
N LYS A 40 -4.45 -8.81 12.76
CA LYS A 40 -5.41 -9.92 12.85
C LYS A 40 -5.36 -10.67 14.18
N LYS A 41 -4.24 -10.63 14.91
CA LYS A 41 -4.16 -11.13 16.29
C LYS A 41 -5.10 -10.37 17.22
N HIS A 42 -5.25 -9.06 17.01
CA HIS A 42 -6.16 -8.22 17.80
C HIS A 42 -7.59 -8.23 17.28
N LYS A 43 -7.76 -8.14 15.95
CA LYS A 43 -9.07 -8.12 15.28
C LYS A 43 -9.02 -8.99 14.01
N PRO A 44 -9.38 -10.29 14.10
CA PRO A 44 -9.30 -11.22 12.97
C PRO A 44 -10.11 -10.80 11.73
N SER A 45 -11.14 -9.97 11.93
CA SER A 45 -12.02 -9.46 10.87
C SER A 45 -11.43 -8.30 10.05
N ILE A 46 -10.23 -7.80 10.38
CA ILE A 46 -9.56 -6.77 9.57
C ILE A 46 -9.35 -7.29 8.15
N ARG A 47 -9.71 -6.48 7.16
CA ARG A 47 -9.52 -6.78 5.73
C ARG A 47 -8.18 -6.24 5.27
N CYS A 48 -7.43 -7.06 4.53
CA CYS A 48 -6.05 -6.75 4.15
C CYS A 48 -5.89 -6.80 2.63
N TYR A 49 -5.51 -5.68 2.01
CA TYR A 49 -5.46 -5.55 0.55
C TYR A 49 -4.03 -5.40 0.05
N ILE A 50 -3.70 -6.09 -1.05
CA ILE A 50 -2.46 -5.86 -1.80
C ILE A 50 -2.72 -4.87 -2.91
N VAL A 51 -1.86 -3.87 -3.03
CA VAL A 51 -1.90 -2.89 -4.12
C VAL A 51 -0.86 -3.25 -5.16
N GLU A 52 -1.26 -3.32 -6.42
CA GLU A 52 -0.39 -3.57 -7.57
C GLU A 52 -0.51 -2.48 -8.64
N PRO A 53 0.48 -2.34 -9.54
CA PRO A 53 0.35 -1.48 -10.70
C PRO A 53 -0.72 -2.03 -11.65
N GLU A 54 -1.56 -1.15 -12.21
CA GLU A 54 -2.67 -1.55 -13.10
C GLU A 54 -2.24 -2.37 -14.32
N THR A 55 -1.03 -2.12 -14.84
CA THR A 55 -0.49 -2.80 -16.02
C THR A 55 0.27 -4.09 -15.69
N ALA A 56 0.43 -4.40 -14.41
CA ALA A 56 1.30 -5.44 -13.90
C ALA A 56 0.78 -6.11 -12.60
N ALA A 57 -0.54 -6.30 -12.49
CA ALA A 57 -1.19 -6.94 -11.34
C ALA A 57 -1.04 -8.48 -11.33
N TYR A 58 0.20 -8.94 -11.19
CA TYR A 58 0.59 -10.34 -11.25
C TYR A 58 0.03 -11.17 -10.09
N LEU A 59 0.07 -10.64 -8.86
CA LEU A 59 -0.38 -11.36 -7.67
C LEU A 59 -1.90 -11.60 -7.71
N ALA A 60 -2.65 -10.67 -8.29
CA ALA A 60 -4.07 -10.78 -8.62
C ALA A 60 -4.38 -11.71 -9.82
N GLY A 61 -3.36 -12.31 -10.45
CA GLY A 61 -3.52 -13.19 -11.61
C GLY A 61 -3.97 -12.47 -12.90
N LYS A 62 -3.77 -11.15 -13.00
CA LYS A 62 -4.14 -10.39 -14.20
C LYS A 62 -3.02 -10.44 -15.25
N PRO A 63 -3.36 -10.31 -16.55
CA PRO A 63 -2.35 -10.23 -17.60
C PRO A 63 -1.42 -9.02 -17.38
N ILE A 64 -0.12 -9.25 -17.51
CA ILE A 64 0.86 -8.16 -17.53
C ILE A 64 0.87 -7.56 -18.93
N THR A 65 0.36 -6.33 -19.06
CA THR A 65 0.35 -5.58 -20.32
C THR A 65 1.60 -4.72 -20.46
N ARG A 66 2.16 -4.26 -19.34
CA ARG A 66 3.37 -3.45 -19.28
C ARG A 66 4.03 -3.57 -17.91
N SER A 67 5.24 -4.14 -17.85
CA SER A 67 5.99 -4.33 -16.60
C SER A 67 6.81 -3.10 -16.17
N ASN A 68 7.10 -2.14 -17.07
CA ASN A 68 7.84 -0.92 -16.74
C ASN A 68 6.92 0.21 -16.24
N HIS A 69 6.12 -0.08 -15.20
CA HIS A 69 5.40 0.96 -14.47
C HIS A 69 6.38 1.88 -13.72
N LYS A 70 5.95 3.09 -13.37
CA LYS A 70 6.77 4.11 -12.69
C LYS A 70 6.82 3.93 -11.18
N ILE A 71 5.85 3.22 -10.59
CA ILE A 71 5.75 3.08 -9.13
C ILE A 71 6.94 2.28 -8.58
N GLN A 72 7.89 2.95 -7.91
CA GLN A 72 9.09 2.30 -7.39
C GLN A 72 8.85 1.64 -6.02
N GLY A 73 9.57 0.55 -5.76
CA GLY A 73 9.58 -0.17 -4.47
C GLY A 73 8.76 -1.46 -4.41
N GLY A 74 8.10 -1.85 -5.50
CA GLY A 74 7.26 -3.05 -5.59
C GLY A 74 6.72 -3.27 -6.99
N GLY A 75 5.68 -4.10 -7.14
CA GLY A 75 5.06 -4.38 -8.46
C GLY A 75 5.89 -5.29 -9.37
N TYR A 76 6.74 -6.14 -8.79
CA TYR A 76 7.78 -6.88 -9.52
C TYR A 76 7.31 -7.94 -10.53
N SER A 77 6.00 -8.12 -10.71
CA SER A 77 5.45 -9.10 -11.66
C SER A 77 5.94 -10.54 -11.40
N MET A 78 6.12 -10.90 -10.13
CA MET A 78 6.63 -12.20 -9.68
C MET A 78 6.09 -12.53 -8.29
N ASP A 79 6.24 -13.79 -7.86
CA ASP A 79 5.96 -14.18 -6.48
C ASP A 79 6.90 -13.48 -5.50
N LEU A 80 6.36 -13.02 -4.37
CA LEU A 80 7.11 -12.28 -3.37
C LEU A 80 7.58 -13.23 -2.26
N PRO A 81 8.83 -13.10 -1.79
CA PRO A 81 9.48 -14.10 -0.95
C PRO A 81 8.81 -14.29 0.43
N PHE A 82 8.11 -13.27 0.93
CA PHE A 82 7.43 -13.35 2.23
C PHE A 82 5.92 -13.38 2.13
N LEU A 83 5.34 -13.42 0.93
CA LEU A 83 3.88 -13.32 0.79
C LEU A 83 3.18 -14.61 1.23
N GLU A 84 2.27 -14.47 2.19
CA GLU A 84 1.31 -15.48 2.62
C GLU A 84 -0.06 -15.13 2.02
N ARG A 85 -0.43 -15.80 0.92
CA ARG A 85 -1.61 -15.45 0.10
C ARG A 85 -2.93 -15.58 0.85
N GLU A 86 -2.99 -16.48 1.84
CA GLU A 86 -4.13 -16.69 2.73
C GLU A 86 -4.47 -15.47 3.60
N LEU A 87 -3.53 -14.54 3.78
CA LEU A 87 -3.76 -13.31 4.53
C LEU A 87 -4.41 -12.20 3.68
N VAL A 88 -4.41 -12.35 2.35
CA VAL A 88 -4.91 -11.35 1.42
C VAL A 88 -6.44 -11.48 1.30
N SER A 89 -7.14 -10.39 1.59
CA SER A 89 -8.61 -10.32 1.44
C SER A 89 -9.01 -10.03 0.00
N ASP A 90 -8.32 -9.09 -0.66
CA ASP A 90 -8.48 -8.83 -2.09
C ASP A 90 -7.27 -8.05 -2.63
N TYR A 91 -7.25 -7.84 -3.95
CA TYR A 91 -6.20 -7.11 -4.66
C TYR A 91 -6.76 -5.82 -5.27
N LEU A 92 -5.95 -4.77 -5.25
CA LEU A 92 -6.26 -3.47 -5.82
C LEU A 92 -5.23 -3.11 -6.88
N SER A 93 -5.68 -2.35 -7.87
CA SER A 93 -4.79 -1.79 -8.89
C SER A 93 -4.77 -0.28 -8.85
N VAL A 94 -3.60 0.29 -9.08
CA VAL A 94 -3.39 1.72 -9.22
C VAL A 94 -2.53 2.03 -10.44
N SER A 95 -2.90 3.08 -11.17
CA SER A 95 -2.11 3.60 -12.27
C SER A 95 -0.90 4.39 -11.77
N ASP A 96 0.09 4.56 -12.65
CA ASP A 96 1.22 5.47 -12.41
C ASP A 96 0.73 6.89 -12.09
N HIS A 97 -0.29 7.36 -12.82
CA HIS A 97 -0.86 8.69 -12.66
C HIS A 97 -1.52 8.86 -11.29
N GLU A 98 -2.35 7.90 -10.86
CA GLU A 98 -3.00 7.94 -9.55
C GLU A 98 -1.99 7.94 -8.40
N SER A 99 -0.92 7.12 -8.50
CA SER A 99 0.17 7.11 -7.52
C SER A 99 0.87 8.47 -7.43
N ILE A 100 1.25 9.06 -8.58
CA ILE A 100 1.92 10.36 -8.64
C ILE A 100 1.02 11.46 -8.07
N ASP A 101 -0.24 11.51 -8.50
CA ASP A 101 -1.20 12.52 -8.06
C ASP A 101 -1.49 12.42 -6.57
N ALA A 102 -1.64 11.21 -6.03
CA ALA A 102 -1.85 11.01 -4.61
C ALA A 102 -0.64 11.46 -3.79
N ALA A 103 0.58 11.10 -4.19
CA ALA A 103 1.81 11.57 -3.52
C ALA A 103 1.94 13.10 -3.55
N ARG A 104 1.68 13.73 -4.70
CA ARG A 104 1.70 15.19 -4.85
C ARG A 104 0.62 15.87 -4.01
N ASN A 105 -0.59 15.33 -3.95
CA ASN A 105 -1.67 15.85 -3.12
C ASN A 105 -1.35 15.70 -1.63
N LEU A 106 -0.75 14.59 -1.23
CA LEU A 106 -0.31 14.37 0.15
C LEU A 106 0.70 15.44 0.58
N ALA A 107 1.67 15.76 -0.28
CA ALA A 107 2.63 16.83 -0.03
C ALA A 107 1.96 18.22 0.02
N LYS A 108 1.05 18.51 -0.92
CA LYS A 108 0.40 19.83 -1.03
C LYS A 108 -0.65 20.11 0.04
N ARG A 109 -1.39 19.09 0.47
CA ARG A 109 -2.55 19.24 1.37
C ARG A 109 -2.23 18.88 2.81
N GLU A 110 -1.43 17.83 3.01
CA GLU A 110 -1.12 17.29 4.34
C GLU A 110 0.32 17.58 4.77
N GLY A 111 1.15 18.19 3.91
CA GLY A 111 2.55 18.49 4.21
C GLY A 111 3.47 17.26 4.28
N ILE A 112 3.00 16.08 3.85
CA ILE A 112 3.79 14.84 3.88
C ILE A 112 4.44 14.61 2.51
N PHE A 113 5.75 14.84 2.45
CA PHE A 113 6.54 14.70 1.22
C PHE A 113 6.96 13.24 1.00
N ALA A 114 6.12 12.46 0.30
CA ALA A 114 6.25 11.00 0.16
C ALA A 114 6.70 10.53 -1.23
N GLY A 115 7.08 9.25 -1.34
CA GLY A 115 7.44 8.58 -2.58
C GLY A 115 6.29 7.95 -3.37
N PHE A 116 6.63 7.27 -4.48
CA PHE A 116 5.66 6.63 -5.38
C PHE A 116 4.79 5.57 -4.69
N SER A 117 5.38 4.63 -3.98
CA SER A 117 4.64 3.54 -3.32
C SER A 117 3.72 4.05 -2.21
N SER A 118 4.10 5.14 -1.54
CA SER A 118 3.22 5.82 -0.58
C SER A 118 2.02 6.45 -1.29
N GLY A 119 2.25 7.10 -2.44
CA GLY A 119 1.18 7.59 -3.29
C GLY A 119 0.26 6.46 -3.78
N ALA A 120 0.81 5.31 -4.14
CA ALA A 120 0.05 4.13 -4.52
C ALA A 120 -0.86 3.63 -3.38
N ASN A 121 -0.33 3.53 -2.16
CA ASN A 121 -1.12 3.20 -0.97
C ASN A 121 -2.25 4.20 -0.73
N VAL A 122 -1.97 5.50 -0.76
CA VAL A 122 -2.99 6.54 -0.56
C VAL A 122 -4.05 6.52 -1.67
N ALA A 123 -3.66 6.36 -2.93
CA ALA A 123 -4.59 6.24 -4.04
C ALA A 123 -5.52 5.03 -3.87
N ALA A 124 -4.98 3.87 -3.49
CA ALA A 124 -5.76 2.68 -3.23
C ALA A 124 -6.74 2.86 -2.05
N ALA A 125 -6.30 3.51 -0.97
CA ALA A 125 -7.15 3.82 0.18
C ALA A 125 -8.34 4.72 -0.22
N LEU A 126 -8.09 5.77 -1.00
CA LEU A 126 -9.14 6.66 -1.49
C LEU A 126 -10.16 5.93 -2.37
N LYS A 127 -9.71 4.99 -3.22
CA LYS A 127 -10.62 4.13 -4.01
C LYS A 127 -11.50 3.26 -3.12
N LEU A 128 -10.91 2.61 -2.12
CA LEU A 128 -11.65 1.78 -1.16
C LEU A 128 -12.71 2.60 -0.40
N LEU A 129 -12.31 3.77 0.13
CA LEU A 129 -13.19 4.71 0.84
C LEU A 129 -14.27 5.34 -0.05
N SER A 130 -14.08 5.33 -1.37
CA SER A 130 -15.11 5.76 -2.33
C SER A 130 -16.05 4.62 -2.73
N GLY A 131 -15.75 3.38 -2.32
CA GLY A 131 -16.44 2.17 -2.76
C GLY A 131 -16.77 1.23 -1.60
N VAL A 132 -16.18 0.04 -1.65
CA VAL A 132 -16.55 -1.09 -0.78
C VAL A 132 -16.23 -0.88 0.70
N GLU A 133 -15.32 0.05 1.03
CA GLU A 133 -14.88 0.37 2.40
C GLU A 133 -15.31 1.78 2.84
N LYS A 134 -16.39 2.33 2.27
CA LYS A 134 -16.79 3.74 2.45
C LYS A 134 -16.86 4.24 3.90
N ASN A 135 -17.20 3.37 4.85
CA ASN A 135 -17.40 3.73 6.26
C ASN A 135 -16.35 3.08 7.18
N SER A 136 -15.18 2.76 6.65
CA SER A 136 -14.14 2.03 7.38
C SER A 136 -12.90 2.88 7.65
N SER A 137 -12.25 2.61 8.77
CA SER A 137 -10.94 3.17 9.11
C SER A 137 -9.83 2.37 8.43
N ILE A 138 -9.02 3.02 7.59
CA ILE A 138 -7.93 2.39 6.83
C ILE A 138 -6.57 2.81 7.36
N ALA A 139 -5.75 1.84 7.75
CA ALA A 139 -4.32 2.02 8.03
C ALA A 139 -3.48 1.66 6.80
N LEU A 140 -2.44 2.44 6.53
CA LEU A 140 -1.48 2.23 5.44
C LEU A 140 -0.10 2.79 5.82
N LEU A 141 0.92 2.43 5.05
CA LEU A 141 2.28 2.93 5.25
C LEU A 141 2.64 4.05 4.26
N ILE A 142 3.37 5.04 4.76
CA ILE A 142 4.12 6.00 3.96
C ILE A 142 5.58 5.53 3.95
N ASN A 143 5.92 4.75 2.93
CA ASN A 143 7.09 3.88 2.88
C ASN A 143 8.42 4.65 2.82
N ASP A 144 8.46 5.82 2.17
CA ASP A 144 9.64 6.68 2.15
C ASP A 144 9.36 8.14 1.75
N SER A 145 10.42 8.96 1.84
CA SER A 145 10.38 10.38 1.50
C SER A 145 10.49 10.64 0.00
N GLY A 146 9.80 11.68 -0.44
CA GLY A 146 9.87 12.26 -1.78
C GLY A 146 11.28 12.70 -2.22
N LEU A 147 12.20 12.90 -1.27
CA LEU A 147 13.57 13.38 -1.53
C LEU A 147 14.34 12.48 -2.49
N LYS A 148 14.09 11.17 -2.49
CA LYS A 148 14.75 10.22 -3.39
C LYS A 148 14.33 10.37 -4.85
N TYR A 149 13.24 11.08 -5.11
CA TYR A 149 12.57 11.09 -6.42
C TYR A 149 12.64 12.45 -7.12
N LEU A 150 13.47 13.38 -6.62
CA LEU A 150 13.67 14.72 -7.20
C LEU A 150 14.22 14.70 -8.64
N SER A 151 14.84 13.58 -9.05
CA SER A 151 15.34 13.36 -10.41
C SER A 151 14.46 12.42 -11.24
N THR A 152 13.21 12.21 -10.84
CA THR A 152 12.23 11.37 -11.55
C THR A 152 10.97 12.18 -11.87
N ASP A 153 10.04 11.56 -12.59
CA ASP A 153 8.76 12.17 -12.95
C ASP A 153 7.85 12.48 -11.73
N LEU A 154 8.15 11.95 -10.54
CA LEU A 154 7.28 12.15 -9.36
C LEU A 154 7.11 13.62 -9.00
N TYR A 155 8.20 14.39 -9.01
CA TYR A 155 8.20 15.81 -8.66
C TYR A 155 8.79 16.70 -9.77
N ALA A 156 8.98 16.16 -10.97
CA ALA A 156 9.27 16.98 -12.15
C ALA A 156 8.06 17.87 -12.48
N PHE A 157 8.30 19.17 -12.59
CA PHE A 157 7.34 20.20 -12.97
C PHE A 157 7.42 20.50 -14.46
#